data_AF-A7GYV0-F1
#
_entry.id   AF-A7GYV0-F1
#
_cell.length_a   1.000
_cell.length_b   1.000
_cell.length_c   1.000
_cell.angle_alpha   90.00
_cell.angle_beta   90.00
_cell.angle_gamma   90.00
#
_symmetry.space_group_name_H-M   'P 1'
#
loop_
_entity.id
_entity.type
_entity.pdbx_description
1 polymer ?
#
loop_
_entity_poly.entity_id
_entity_poly.type
_entity_poly.pdbx_seq_one_letter_code
_entity_poly.pdbx_strand_id
1 'polypeptide(L)'
;MDGIFEGSARDKFYDILFHADRAVVSNELDKIFEIFVAMREICDENGFDEAYLQNFMAREADKIYNGLNDVYIGLSGEILSQNE
;
A
#
# COMPACT_ATOMS: atom_id res chain seq x y z
N MET A 1 13.14 -1.45 26.09
CA MET A 1 11.91 -1.88 25.35
C MET A 1 11.94 -1.04 24.09
N ASP A 2 12.93 -1.29 23.23
CA ASP A 2 13.40 -0.31 22.24
C ASP A 2 13.82 -1.05 20.96
N GLY A 3 12.83 -1.59 20.25
CA GLY A 3 13.07 -2.34 19.02
C GLY A 3 11.88 -2.38 18.05
N ILE A 4 10.67 -2.03 18.53
CA ILE A 4 9.46 -1.97 17.68
C ILE A 4 9.36 -0.63 16.93
N PHE A 5 10.18 0.38 17.29
CA PHE A 5 10.11 1.72 16.72
C PHE A 5 11.23 2.09 15.73
N GLU A 6 12.23 1.25 15.48
CA GLU A 6 13.27 1.49 14.48
C GLU A 6 12.93 0.78 13.15
N GLY A 7 12.56 1.55 12.13
CA GLY A 7 12.23 1.03 10.79
C GLY A 7 11.30 1.98 10.04
N SER A 8 11.40 2.01 8.70
CA SER A 8 10.47 2.79 7.88
C SER A 8 9.04 2.24 7.99
N ALA A 9 8.02 3.03 7.64
CA ALA A 9 6.63 2.55 7.61
C ALA A 9 6.50 1.27 6.75
N ARG A 10 7.26 1.22 5.66
CA ARG A 10 7.39 0.04 4.79
C ARG A 10 7.92 -1.18 5.54
N ASP A 11 9.01 -1.03 6.29
CA ASP A 11 9.64 -2.18 6.98
C ASP A 11 8.68 -2.75 8.03
N LYS A 12 8.05 -1.86 8.82
CA LYS A 12 7.03 -2.25 9.81
C LYS A 12 5.82 -2.94 9.17
N PHE A 13 5.35 -2.42 8.02
CA PHE A 13 4.27 -3.05 7.28
C PHE A 13 4.64 -4.48 6.86
N TYR A 14 5.83 -4.69 6.30
CA TYR A 14 6.24 -6.04 5.89
C TYR A 14 6.43 -6.98 7.08
N ASP A 15 6.95 -6.49 8.20
CA ASP A 15 7.01 -7.29 9.43
C ASP A 15 5.60 -7.72 9.87
N ILE A 16 4.63 -6.80 9.91
CA ILE A 16 3.24 -7.14 10.25
C ILE A 16 2.65 -8.13 9.26
N LEU A 17 2.82 -7.87 7.95
CA LEU A 17 2.31 -8.70 6.86
C LEU A 17 2.81 -10.14 6.95
N PHE A 18 4.10 -10.34 7.27
CA PHE A 18 4.69 -11.68 7.31
C PHE A 18 4.39 -12.46 8.59
N HIS A 19 3.94 -11.79 9.67
CA HIS A 19 3.58 -12.44 10.93
C HIS A 19 2.07 -12.59 11.15
N ALA A 20 1.23 -11.90 10.37
CA ALA A 20 -0.22 -11.98 10.44
C ALA A 20 -0.79 -13.30 9.88
N ASP A 21 -2.03 -13.64 10.24
CA ASP A 21 -2.72 -14.80 9.68
C ASP A 21 -2.90 -14.67 8.16
N ARG A 22 -2.68 -15.79 7.46
CA ARG A 22 -2.73 -15.82 5.99
C ARG A 22 -4.10 -15.38 5.44
N ALA A 23 -5.20 -15.75 6.08
CA ALA A 23 -6.54 -15.39 5.60
C ALA A 23 -6.79 -13.89 5.77
N VAL A 24 -6.34 -13.28 6.87
CA VAL A 24 -6.40 -11.83 7.09
C VAL A 24 -5.61 -11.10 6.01
N VAL A 25 -4.35 -11.52 5.80
CA VAL A 25 -3.49 -10.92 4.78
C VAL A 25 -4.07 -11.06 3.38
N SER A 26 -4.56 -12.25 3.00
CA SER A 26 -5.17 -12.47 1.69
C SER A 26 -6.38 -11.58 1.47
N ASN A 27 -7.28 -11.48 2.47
CA ASN A 27 -8.47 -10.63 2.35
C ASN A 27 -8.11 -9.14 2.17
N GLU A 28 -7.12 -8.63 2.90
CA GLU A 28 -6.71 -7.23 2.76
C GLU A 28 -5.99 -6.96 1.42
N LEU A 29 -5.15 -7.89 0.97
CA LEU A 29 -4.51 -7.76 -0.35
C LEU A 29 -5.53 -7.80 -1.49
N ASP A 30 -6.53 -8.68 -1.41
CA ASP A 30 -7.58 -8.78 -2.43
C ASP A 30 -8.36 -7.47 -2.57
N LYS A 31 -8.73 -6.83 -1.45
CA LYS A 31 -9.38 -5.50 -1.46
C LYS A 31 -8.53 -4.44 -2.18
N ILE A 32 -7.22 -4.41 -1.91
CA ILE A 32 -6.30 -3.46 -2.56
C ILE A 32 -6.18 -3.76 -4.05
N PHE A 33 -6.09 -5.03 -4.43
CA PHE A 33 -5.98 -5.42 -5.83
C PHE A 33 -7.23 -5.08 -6.63
N GLU A 34 -8.43 -5.24 -6.05
CA GLU A 34 -9.67 -4.80 -6.67
C GLU A 34 -9.66 -3.29 -6.96
N ILE A 35 -9.26 -2.48 -5.97
CA ILE A 35 -9.14 -1.03 -6.13
C ILE A 35 -8.07 -0.67 -7.16
N PHE A 36 -6.92 -1.34 -7.15
CA PHE A 36 -5.85 -1.12 -8.11
C PHE A 36 -6.29 -1.41 -9.54
N VAL A 37 -7.00 -2.52 -9.77
CA VAL A 37 -7.57 -2.84 -11.09
C VAL A 37 -8.57 -1.77 -11.50
N ALA A 38 -9.51 -1.38 -10.63
CA ALA A 38 -10.48 -0.33 -10.93
C ALA A 38 -9.81 1.00 -11.30
N MET A 39 -8.75 1.41 -10.58
CA MET A 39 -7.98 2.61 -10.90
C MET A 39 -7.30 2.52 -12.26
N ARG A 40 -6.74 1.36 -12.62
CA ARG A 40 -6.12 1.14 -13.92
C ARG A 40 -7.13 1.26 -15.07
N GLU A 41 -8.30 0.62 -14.94
CA GLU A 41 -9.35 0.71 -15.97
C GLU A 41 -9.83 2.17 -16.14
N ILE A 42 -9.99 2.92 -15.04
CA ILE A 42 -10.31 4.36 -15.10
C ILE A 42 -9.21 5.14 -15.81
N CYS A 43 -7.93 4.85 -15.54
CA CYS A 43 -6.82 5.49 -16.25
C CYS A 43 -6.88 5.24 -17.76
N ASP A 44 -7.09 3.99 -18.16
CA ASP A 44 -7.19 3.59 -19.57
C ASP A 44 -8.38 4.26 -20.26
N GLU A 45 -9.56 4.29 -19.63
CA GLU A 45 -10.76 4.98 -20.14
C GLU A 45 -10.55 6.49 -20.35
N ASN A 46 -9.67 7.10 -19.56
CA ASN A 46 -9.37 8.53 -19.62
C ASN A 46 -8.11 8.86 -20.44
N GLY A 47 -7.48 7.86 -21.08
CA GLY A 47 -6.30 8.04 -21.92
C GLY A 47 -5.01 8.30 -21.14
N PHE A 48 -4.95 7.92 -19.86
CA PHE A 48 -3.74 7.96 -19.05
C PHE A 48 -2.98 6.64 -19.21
N ASP A 49 -2.09 6.59 -20.19
CA ASP A 49 -1.25 5.41 -20.42
C ASP A 49 -0.15 5.23 -19.34
N GLU A 50 0.54 4.09 -19.41
CA GLU A 50 1.63 3.79 -18.48
C GLU A 50 2.73 4.87 -18.50
N ALA A 51 3.04 5.45 -19.68
CA ALA A 51 4.03 6.50 -19.79
C ALA A 51 3.61 7.77 -19.04
N TYR A 52 2.33 8.15 -19.09
CA TYR A 52 1.76 9.24 -18.31
C TYR A 52 1.93 8.99 -16.80
N LEU A 53 1.61 7.78 -16.33
CA LEU A 53 1.75 7.40 -14.92
C LEU A 53 3.20 7.45 -14.46
N GLN A 54 4.14 6.93 -15.25
CA GLN A 54 5.58 6.98 -14.93
C GLN A 54 6.09 8.42 -14.83
N ASN A 55 5.68 9.28 -15.77
CA ASN A 55 6.03 10.70 -15.73
C ASN A 55 5.43 11.41 -14.51
N PHE A 56 4.18 11.08 -14.15
CA PHE A 56 3.54 11.60 -12.95
C PHE A 56 4.30 11.18 -11.68
N MET A 57 4.66 9.91 -11.56
CA MET A 57 5.41 9.40 -10.41
C MET A 57 6.79 10.06 -10.28
N ALA A 58 7.48 10.29 -11.40
CA ALA A 58 8.76 10.98 -11.39
C ALA A 58 8.64 12.46 -11.00
N ARG A 59 7.60 13.15 -11.50
CA ARG A 59 7.36 14.58 -11.21
C ARG A 59 6.91 14.81 -9.76
N GLU A 60 6.08 13.91 -9.24
CA GLU A 60 5.44 14.03 -7.93
C GLU A 60 6.05 13.07 -6.89
N ALA A 61 7.35 12.76 -7.01
CA ALA A 61 8.01 11.71 -6.23
C ALA A 61 7.81 11.84 -4.71
N ASP A 62 7.89 13.06 -4.15
CA ASP A 62 7.66 13.31 -2.72
C ASP A 62 6.21 13.01 -2.30
N LYS A 63 5.24 13.38 -3.16
CA LYS A 63 3.82 13.09 -2.93
C LYS A 63 3.56 11.59 -2.98
N ILE A 64 4.17 10.88 -3.92
CA ILE A 64 4.10 9.42 -4.01
C ILE A 64 4.74 8.77 -2.79
N TYR A 65 5.92 9.23 -2.35
CA TYR A 65 6.59 8.72 -1.18
C TYR A 65 5.75 8.88 0.10
N ASN A 66 5.17 10.06 0.32
CA ASN A 66 4.30 10.30 1.47
C ASN A 66 3.01 9.46 1.39
N GLY A 67 2.37 9.41 0.22
CA GLY A 67 1.20 8.58 0.02
C GLY A 67 1.49 7.09 0.24
N LEU A 68 2.66 6.59 -0.15
CA LEU A 68 3.08 5.22 0.13
C LEU A 68 3.25 4.96 1.63
N ASN A 69 3.83 5.91 2.38
CA ASN A 69 3.93 5.80 3.84
C ASN A 69 2.54 5.73 4.49
N ASP A 70 1.61 6.57 4.06
CA ASP A 70 0.23 6.57 4.55
C ASP A 70 -0.46 5.22 4.26
N VAL A 71 -0.26 4.66 3.07
CA VAL A 71 -0.75 3.32 2.70
C VAL A 71 -0.16 2.25 3.61
N TYR A 72 1.17 2.24 3.83
CA TYR A 72 1.80 1.25 4.71
C TYR A 72 1.26 1.32 6.15
N ILE A 73 1.06 2.53 6.68
CA ILE A 73 0.51 2.73 8.02
C ILE A 73 -0.95 2.28 8.08
N GLY A 74 -1.77 2.67 7.10
CA GLY A 74 -3.18 2.31 7.05
C GLY A 74 -3.40 0.80 7.00
N LEU A 75 -2.70 0.12 6.07
CA LEU A 75 -2.82 -1.34 5.93
C LEU A 75 -2.28 -2.10 7.14
N SER A 76 -1.23 -1.59 7.77
CA SER A 76 -0.75 -2.14 9.05
C SER A 76 -1.85 -2.10 10.11
N GLY A 77 -2.60 -0.99 10.18
CA GLY A 77 -3.75 -0.85 11.09
C GLY A 77 -4.87 -1.84 10.80
N GLU A 78 -5.25 -2.00 9.52
CA GLU A 78 -6.31 -2.93 9.11
C GLU A 78 -5.96 -4.41 9.37
N ILE A 79 -4.69 -4.79 9.18
CA ILE A 79 -4.24 -6.16 9.47
C ILE A 79 -4.19 -6.40 10.99
N LEU A 80 -3.72 -5.44 11.77
CA LEU A 80 -3.63 -5.58 13.23
C LEU A 80 -5.03 -5.63 13.88
N SER A 81 -5.98 -4.81 13.43
CA SER A 81 -7.34 -4.75 14.00
C SER A 81 -8.13 -6.05 13.83
N GLN A 82 -7.76 -6.89 12.86
CA GLN A 82 -8.38 -8.19 12.61
C GLN A 82 -7.71 -9.36 13.36
N ASN A 83 -6.55 -9.11 13.96
CA ASN A 83 -5.85 -10.09 14.81
C ASN A 83 -6.17 -9.91 16.32
N GLU A 84 -6.87 -8.83 16.70
CA GLU A 84 -7.42 -8.61 18.06
C GLU A 84 -8.78 -9.28 18.26
#